data_AF-A0A950P410-F1
#
_entry.id   AF-A0A950P410-F1
#
_cell.length_a   1.000
_cell.length_b   1.000
_cell.length_c   1.000
_cell.angle_alpha   90.00
_cell.angle_beta   90.00
_cell.angle_gamma   90.00
#
_symmetry.space_group_name_H-M   'P 1'
#
loop_
_entity.id
_entity.type
_entity.pdbx_description
1 polymer ?
#
loop_
_entity_poly.entity_id
_entity_poly.type
_entity_poly.pdbx_seq_one_letter_code
_entity_poly.pdbx_strand_id
1 'polypeptide(L)' 'MTGGSFMGEQVPLGELMTDGDGRLVFLPAQGRGYSPHSTPLGSYATNPGWTDDVCDGSVRASVKVGSRLLEAGGRG' A
#
# COMPACT_ATOMS: atom_id res chain seq x y z
N MET A 1 8.02 -1.47 8.35
CA MET A 1 6.70 -1.25 7.73
C MET A 1 6.93 -0.47 6.45
N THR A 2 6.40 -0.96 5.33
CA THR A 2 6.45 -0.29 4.02
C THR A 2 5.33 0.75 3.95
N GLY A 3 5.63 1.95 3.44
CA GLY A 3 4.65 3.03 3.40
C GLY A 3 5.25 4.36 2.97
N GLY A 4 4.46 5.42 3.09
CA GLY A 4 4.85 6.79 2.80
C GLY A 4 5.00 7.64 4.06
N SER A 5 5.14 8.95 3.84
CA SER A 5 5.02 9.92 4.91
C SER A 5 4.20 11.12 4.45
N PHE A 6 3.44 11.69 5.37
CA PHE A 6 2.64 12.88 5.15
C PHE A 6 2.93 13.88 6.26
N MET A 7 3.38 15.08 5.89
CA MET A 7 3.75 16.16 6.83
C MET A 7 4.72 15.70 7.94
N GLY A 8 5.64 14.79 7.63
CA GLY A 8 6.63 14.26 8.58
C GLY A 8 6.16 13.07 9.42
N GLU A 9 4.88 12.71 9.38
CA GLU A 9 4.38 11.49 10.02
C GLU A 9 4.39 10.29 9.07
N GLN A 10 4.68 9.10 9.59
CA GLN A 10 4.67 7.86 8.83
C GLN A 10 3.24 7.41 8.53
N VAL A 11 2.99 7.04 7.28
CA VAL A 11 1.73 6.48 6.79
C VAL A 11 2.00 5.07 6.29
N PRO A 12 1.87 4.03 7.16
CA PRO A 12 2.01 2.65 6.73
C PRO A 12 0.86 2.29 5.78
N LEU A 13 1.18 1.62 4.66
CA LEU A 13 0.21 1.31 3.60
C LEU A 13 -0.18 -0.17 3.54
N GLY A 14 0.36 -0.98 4.47
CA GLY A 14 0.11 -2.41 4.55
C GLY A 14 1.39 -3.23 4.55
N GLU A 15 1.20 -4.54 4.45
CA GLU A 15 2.26 -5.53 4.51
C GLU A 15 2.14 -6.53 3.34
N LEU A 16 3.29 -6.96 2.83
CA LEU A 16 3.41 -7.92 1.75
C LEU A 16 4.16 -9.16 2.25
N MET A 17 3.59 -10.33 1.98
CA MET A 17 4.22 -11.61 2.26
C MET A 17 3.77 -12.66 1.24
N THR A 18 4.39 -13.84 1.29
CA THR A 18 3.93 -15.01 0.54
C THR A 18 3.57 -16.13 1.49
N ASP A 19 2.56 -16.92 1.13
CA ASP A 19 2.29 -18.18 1.82
C ASP A 19 3.33 -19.27 1.46
N GLY A 20 3.18 -20.46 2.04
CA GLY A 20 4.08 -21.60 1.78
C GLY A 20 4.02 -22.15 0.34
N ASP A 21 2.96 -21.83 -0.41
CA ASP A 21 2.80 -22.22 -1.82
C ASP A 21 3.25 -21.11 -2.78
N GLY A 22 3.80 -20.00 -2.26
CA GLY A 22 4.28 -18.86 -3.04
C GLY A 22 3.17 -17.92 -3.55
N ARG A 23 1.94 -18.01 -3.01
CA ARG A 23 0.87 -17.04 -3.33
C ARG A 23 1.15 -15.72 -2.63
N LEU A 24 0.93 -14.61 -3.33
CA LEU A 24 1.00 -13.28 -2.72
C LEU A 24 -0.12 -13.09 -1.69
N VAL A 25 0.24 -12.64 -0.50
CA VAL A 25 -0.68 -12.18 0.55
C VAL A 25 -0.42 -10.70 0.78
N PHE A 26 -1.43 -9.88 0.56
CA PHE A 26 -1.43 -8.46 0.90
C PHE A 26 -2.34 -8.23 2.11
N LEU A 27 -1.79 -7.65 3.16
CA LEU A 27 -2.55 -7.18 4.31
C LEU A 27 -2.67 -5.65 4.22
N PRO A 28 -3.89 -5.09 4.13
CA PRO A 28 -4.06 -3.64 4.08
C PRO A 28 -3.66 -2.97 5.40
N ALA A 29 -3.52 -1.65 5.36
CA ALA A 29 -3.35 -0.83 6.56
C ALA A 29 -4.59 -0.85 7.47
N GLN A 30 -4.53 -0.13 8.60
CA GLN A 30 -5.50 -0.25 9.69
C GLN A 30 -6.78 0.57 9.47
N GLY A 31 -6.87 1.35 8.38
CA GLY A 31 -8.01 2.21 8.09
C GLY A 31 -7.96 3.54 8.84
N ARG A 32 -6.76 4.07 9.10
CA ARG A 32 -6.56 5.32 9.84
C ARG A 32 -6.66 6.53 8.90
N GLY A 33 -7.68 7.36 9.12
CA GLY A 33 -7.76 8.72 8.59
C GLY A 33 -7.47 9.76 9.68
N TYR A 34 -6.55 10.69 9.44
CA TYR A 34 -6.14 11.66 10.45
C TYR A 34 -5.55 12.96 9.87
N SER A 35 -5.45 13.98 10.72
CA SER A 35 -4.66 15.18 10.46
C SER A 35 -3.51 15.28 11.48
N PRO A 36 -2.24 15.32 11.04
CA PRO A 36 -1.07 15.52 11.92
C PRO A 36 -1.16 16.79 12.79
N HIS A 37 -1.90 17.80 12.32
CA HIS A 37 -2.05 19.09 12.98
C HIS A 37 -3.44 19.30 13.60
N SER A 38 -4.23 18.23 13.76
CA SER A 38 -5.58 18.28 14.33
C SER A 38 -6.53 19.24 13.59
N THR A 39 -6.37 19.39 12.28
CA THR A 39 -7.25 20.22 11.45
C THR A 39 -8.68 19.67 11.48
N PRO A 40 -9.73 20.50 11.67
CA PRO A 40 -11.11 20.02 11.65
C PRO A 40 -11.51 19.52 10.26
N LEU A 41 -12.48 18.60 10.22
CA LEU A 41 -13.15 18.21 8.97
C LEU A 41 -13.98 19.39 8.45
N GLY A 42 -13.79 19.74 7.18
CA GLY A 42 -14.45 20.87 6.53
C GLY A 42 -15.51 20.45 5.50
N SER A 43 -15.40 19.25 4.93
CA SER A 43 -16.38 18.75 3.96
C SER A 43 -16.40 17.21 3.90
N TYR A 44 -17.38 16.67 3.17
CA TYR A 44 -17.48 15.22 2.96
C TYR A 44 -16.27 14.63 2.23
N ALA A 45 -15.73 15.30 1.20
CA ALA A 45 -14.73 14.72 0.29
C ALA A 45 -13.37 15.44 0.28
N THR A 46 -13.30 16.67 0.76
CA THR A 46 -12.10 17.51 0.65
C THR A 46 -11.75 18.11 2.01
N ASN A 47 -10.68 17.59 2.62
CA ASN A 47 -10.23 18.01 3.94
C ASN A 47 -8.71 18.32 3.88
N PRO A 48 -8.33 19.59 3.62
CA PRO A 48 -6.92 19.98 3.56
C PRO A 48 -6.18 19.64 4.86
N GLY A 49 -4.97 19.11 4.74
CA GLY A 49 -4.16 18.69 5.89
C GLY A 49 -4.61 17.37 6.53
N TRP A 50 -5.50 16.62 5.87
CA TRP A 50 -5.82 15.24 6.19
C TRP A 50 -5.14 14.26 5.24
N THR A 51 -4.88 13.07 5.76
CA THR A 51 -4.46 11.89 5.00
C THR A 51 -5.20 10.68 5.56
N ASP A 52 -5.33 9.64 4.74
CA ASP A 52 -5.64 8.30 5.20
C ASP A 52 -4.57 7.32 4.72
N ASP A 53 -4.74 6.05 5.05
CA ASP A 53 -3.87 4.94 4.68
C ASP A 53 -4.44 4.10 3.53
N VAL A 54 -5.37 4.67 2.75
CA VAL A 54 -5.88 4.03 1.53
C VAL A 54 -4.83 4.16 0.42
N CYS A 55 -4.56 3.07 -0.29
CA CYS A 55 -3.61 3.08 -1.39
C CYS A 55 -3.98 2.12 -2.52
N ASP A 56 -3.43 2.41 -3.70
CA ASP A 56 -3.37 1.53 -4.85
C ASP A 56 -1.94 1.42 -5.39
N GLY A 57 -1.69 0.45 -6.25
CA GLY A 57 -0.37 0.23 -6.86
C GLY A 57 -0.32 -0.99 -7.76
N SER A 58 0.72 -1.05 -8.60
CA SER A 58 0.93 -2.20 -9.49
C SER A 58 1.49 -3.41 -8.75
N VAL A 59 1.03 -4.60 -9.13
CA VAL A 59 1.57 -5.89 -8.66
C VAL A 59 2.28 -6.58 -9.83
N ARG A 60 3.53 -6.99 -9.61
CA ARG A 60 4.34 -7.75 -10.57
C ARG A 60 4.84 -9.03 -9.93
N ALA A 61 4.95 -10.09 -10.71
CA ALA A 61 5.43 -11.38 -10.26
C ALA A 61 6.33 -12.02 -11.33
N SER A 62 7.32 -12.78 -10.88
CA SER A 62 8.14 -13.63 -11.73
C SER A 62 8.15 -15.06 -11.19
N VAL A 63 8.21 -16.03 -12.11
CA VAL A 63 8.17 -17.45 -11.83
C VAL A 63 9.48 -18.08 -12.29
N LYS A 64 10.13 -18.83 -11.41
CA LYS A 64 11.33 -19.60 -11.75
C LYS A 64 10.97 -21.06 -11.95
N VAL A 65 11.21 -21.59 -13.15
CA VAL A 65 11.04 -23.02 -13.49
C VAL A 65 12.40 -23.58 -13.91
N GLY A 66 13.02 -24.37 -13.02
CA GLY A 66 14.41 -24.80 -13.21
C GLY A 66 15.37 -23.60 -13.24
N SER A 67 16.14 -23.46 -14.32
CA SER A 67 17.04 -22.31 -14.54
C SER A 67 16.35 -21.12 -15.23
N ARG A 68 15.12 -21.28 -15.71
CA ARG A 68 14.41 -20.25 -16.48
C ARG A 68 13.61 -19.34 -15.55
N LEU A 69 13.82 -18.03 -15.65
CA LEU A 69 12.95 -17.02 -15.06
C LEU A 69 11.93 -16.55 -16.10
N LEU A 70 10.67 -16.43 -15.68
CA LEU A 70 9.55 -15.98 -16.49
C LEU A 70 8.89 -14.81 -15.76
N GLU A 71 8.74 -13.67 -16.41
CA GLU A 71 7.90 -12.60 -15.88
C GLU A 71 6.43 -12.96 -16.15
N ALA A 72 5.58 -12.81 -15.13
CA ALA A 72 4.14 -12.87 -15.34
C ALA A 72 3.76 -11.69 -16.24
N GLY A 73 3.05 -11.96 -17.33
CA GLY A 73 2.71 -10.97 -18.34
C GLY A 73 1.75 -9.91 -17.81
N GLY A 74 2.28 -8.88 -17.14
CA GLY A 74 1.57 -7.63 -16.89
C GLY A 74 1.84 -6.67 -18.04
N ARG A 75 0.86 -6.47 -18.93
CA ARG A 75 0.83 -5.26 -19.74
C ARG A 75 0.41 -4.13 -18.81
N GLY A 76 1.35 -3.24 -18.51
CA GLY A 76 1.02 -1.88 -18.06
C GLY A 76 0.39 -1.08 -19.19
#